data_AF-A0A352UJZ3-F1
#
_entry.id   AF-A0A352UJZ3-F1
#
_cell.length_a   1.000
_cell.length_b   1.000
_cell.length_c   1.000
_cell.angle_alpha   90.00
_cell.angle_beta   90.00
_cell.angle_gamma   90.00
#
_symmetry.space_group_name_H-M   'P 1'
#
loop_
_entity.id
_entity.type
_entity.pdbx_description
1 polymer ?
#
loop_
_entity_poly.entity_id
_entity_poly.type
_entity_poly.pdbx_seq_one_letter_code
_entity_poly.pdbx_strand_id
1 'polypeptide(L)'
;SDEHILYGANTRGMMPTPLHPNEWMDGAVVTSYSWGARGLETYFYQNHPIIGELYRLHQSGQANFVGAIATISSDQESEMKRNSMMAAQIAKWNLAADGVVLTKYAGGAPHTDMFETARQCEALGVKTVVLTSDTAS
;
A
#
# COMPACT_ATOMS: atom_id res chain seq x y z
N SER A 1 18.70 -5.23 -5.79
CA SER A 1 19.38 -3.96 -5.51
C SER A 1 18.66 -3.30 -4.35
N ASP A 2 19.35 -2.46 -3.58
CA ASP A 2 18.69 -1.68 -2.53
C ASP A 2 17.78 -0.65 -3.19
N GLU A 3 16.51 -0.62 -2.77
CA GLU A 3 15.49 0.30 -3.27
C GLU A 3 15.11 1.26 -2.16
N HIS A 4 15.50 2.52 -2.32
CA HIS A 4 15.28 3.59 -1.36
C HIS A 4 13.92 4.24 -1.61
N ILE A 5 12.85 3.64 -1.07
CA ILE A 5 11.47 4.01 -1.42
C ILE A 5 10.76 4.75 -0.28
N LEU A 6 10.78 4.21 0.94
CA LEU A 6 10.06 4.80 2.08
C LEU A 6 10.99 5.68 2.91
N TYR A 7 10.75 6.99 2.95
CA TYR A 7 11.61 8.05 3.51
C TYR A 7 13.05 8.00 2.98
N GLY A 8 13.26 7.50 1.75
CA GLY A 8 14.59 7.26 1.19
C GLY A 8 15.36 6.12 1.87
N ALA A 9 14.73 5.34 2.74
CA ALA A 9 15.32 4.15 3.34
C ALA A 9 15.11 2.92 2.45
N ASN A 10 16.03 1.96 2.56
CA ASN A 10 15.91 0.67 1.89
C ASN A 10 14.71 -0.09 2.47
N THR A 11 13.79 -0.51 1.61
CA THR A 11 12.56 -1.20 2.01
C THR A 11 12.70 -2.72 1.99
N ARG A 12 13.86 -3.29 1.65
CA ARG A 12 14.07 -4.74 1.65
C ARG A 12 13.85 -5.33 3.05
N GLY A 13 12.93 -6.28 3.16
CA GLY A 13 12.57 -6.93 4.43
C GLY A 13 11.76 -6.04 5.37
N MET A 14 11.27 -4.89 4.90
CA MET A 14 10.43 -3.99 5.68
C MET A 14 9.13 -4.68 6.09
N MET A 15 8.69 -4.43 7.32
CA MET A 15 7.42 -4.89 7.83
C MET A 15 6.30 -3.89 7.47
N PRO A 16 5.04 -4.34 7.36
CA PRO A 16 3.93 -3.42 7.13
C PRO A 16 3.92 -2.31 8.19
N THR A 17 3.92 -1.06 7.73
CA THR A 17 4.06 0.12 8.58
C THR A 17 2.83 1.00 8.44
N PRO A 18 2.06 1.24 9.51
CA PRO A 18 0.98 2.20 9.49
C PRO A 18 1.57 3.62 9.38
N LEU A 19 1.03 4.41 8.47
CA LEU A 19 1.43 5.77 8.20
C LEU A 19 0.21 6.69 8.23
N HIS A 20 0.42 7.93 8.65
CA HIS A 20 -0.59 8.95 8.43
C HIS A 20 -0.69 9.24 6.92
N PRO A 21 -1.89 9.37 6.33
CA PRO A 21 -1.99 9.54 4.88
C PRO A 21 -1.33 10.83 4.36
N ASN A 22 -1.24 11.89 5.17
CA ASN A 22 -0.43 13.07 4.83
C ASN A 22 1.05 12.76 4.62
N GLU A 23 1.62 11.77 5.30
CA GLU A 23 3.03 11.42 5.10
C GLU A 23 3.27 10.95 3.66
N TRP A 24 2.31 10.23 3.05
CA TRP A 24 2.37 9.87 1.64
C TRP A 24 2.40 11.11 0.74
N MET A 25 1.52 12.07 1.00
CA MET A 25 1.41 13.31 0.22
C MET A 25 2.64 14.22 0.39
N ASP A 26 3.26 14.19 1.57
CA ASP A 26 4.47 14.94 1.91
C ASP A 26 5.77 14.29 1.37
N GLY A 27 5.65 13.16 0.64
CA GLY A 27 6.79 12.50 0.01
C GLY A 27 7.45 11.41 0.84
N ALA A 28 6.73 10.78 1.76
CA ALA A 28 7.20 9.56 2.43
C ALA A 28 7.54 8.46 1.41
N VAL A 29 6.82 8.37 0.29
CA VAL A 29 7.13 7.42 -0.79
C VAL A 29 7.81 8.16 -1.93
N VAL A 30 9.08 7.84 -2.14
CA VAL A 30 9.91 8.40 -3.21
C VAL A 30 10.23 7.33 -4.24
N THR A 31 10.41 7.73 -5.50
CA THR A 31 10.67 6.75 -6.54
C THR A 31 12.11 6.25 -6.54
N SER A 32 12.28 4.93 -6.49
CA SER A 32 13.59 4.30 -6.67
C SER A 32 13.93 4.27 -8.16
N TYR A 33 15.16 4.64 -8.53
CA TYR A 33 15.63 4.63 -9.92
C TYR A 33 16.09 3.23 -10.38
N SER A 34 15.42 2.18 -9.92
CA SER A 34 15.70 0.80 -10.31
C SER A 34 15.08 0.48 -11.69
N TRP A 35 15.54 -0.59 -12.34
CA TRP A 35 15.14 -0.94 -13.71
C TRP A 35 13.62 -1.13 -13.87
N GLY A 36 12.92 -1.57 -12.81
CA GLY A 36 11.46 -1.80 -12.81
C GLY A 36 10.59 -0.58 -12.46
N ALA A 37 11.19 0.54 -12.05
CA ALA A 37 10.48 1.77 -11.68
C ALA A 37 10.81 2.94 -12.63
N ARG A 38 11.50 2.67 -13.75
CA ARG A 38 11.78 3.67 -14.79
C ARG A 38 10.46 4.17 -15.39
N GLY A 39 10.25 5.49 -15.32
CA GLY A 39 9.01 6.14 -15.77
C GLY A 39 8.02 6.45 -14.66
N LEU A 40 8.29 6.04 -13.41
CA LEU A 40 7.47 6.46 -12.27
C LEU A 40 7.97 7.79 -11.69
N GLU A 41 7.03 8.69 -11.44
CA GLU A 41 7.29 10.03 -10.91
C GLU A 41 6.84 10.08 -9.44
N THR A 42 7.70 10.60 -8.56
CA THR A 42 7.34 10.82 -7.14
C THR A 42 6.09 11.70 -7.02
N TYR A 43 5.89 12.60 -7.99
CA TYR A 43 4.73 13.47 -8.08
C TYR A 43 3.40 12.70 -8.05
N PHE A 44 3.30 11.55 -8.73
CA PHE A 44 2.07 10.77 -8.74
C PHE A 44 1.70 10.25 -7.34
N TYR A 45 2.69 9.78 -6.58
CA TYR A 45 2.48 9.25 -5.22
C TYR A 45 2.26 10.35 -4.18
N GLN A 46 2.85 11.53 -4.39
CA GLN A 46 2.53 12.73 -3.61
C GLN A 46 1.11 13.24 -3.89
N ASN A 47 0.60 13.03 -5.10
CA ASN A 47 -0.76 13.39 -5.51
C ASN A 47 -1.66 12.16 -5.65
N HIS A 48 -1.54 11.21 -4.71
CA HIS A 48 -2.17 9.90 -4.81
C HIS A 48 -3.70 10.00 -4.92
N PRO A 49 -4.33 9.65 -6.07
CA PRO A 49 -5.74 9.95 -6.33
C PRO A 49 -6.69 9.26 -5.36
N ILE A 50 -6.35 8.05 -4.90
CA ILE A 50 -7.16 7.31 -3.93
C ILE A 50 -7.11 7.97 -2.55
N ILE A 51 -5.96 8.51 -2.14
CA ILE A 51 -5.84 9.19 -0.83
C ILE A 51 -6.66 10.47 -0.88
N GLY A 52 -6.56 11.23 -1.98
CA GLY A 52 -7.39 12.42 -2.20
C GLY A 52 -8.89 12.13 -2.16
N GLU A 53 -9.35 11.08 -2.84
CA GLU A 53 -10.77 10.72 -2.85
C GLU A 53 -11.25 10.19 -1.49
N LEU A 54 -10.43 9.42 -0.77
CA LEU A 54 -10.75 8.99 0.59
C LEU A 54 -10.85 10.17 1.56
N TYR A 55 -9.99 11.19 1.42
CA TYR A 55 -10.12 12.44 2.17
C TYR A 55 -11.40 13.19 1.81
N ARG A 56 -11.78 13.27 0.53
CA ARG A 56 -13.03 13.90 0.09
C ARG A 56 -14.24 13.20 0.70
N LEU A 57 -14.25 11.86 0.68
CA LEU A 57 -15.31 11.05 1.29
C LEU A 57 -15.37 11.25 2.81
N HIS A 58 -14.21 11.29 3.46
CA HIS A 58 -14.08 11.59 4.90
C HIS A 58 -14.66 12.95 5.27
N GLN A 59 -14.29 14.00 4.55
CA GLN A 59 -14.81 15.35 4.77
C GLN A 59 -16.32 15.45 4.52
N SER A 60 -16.85 14.67 3.57
CA SER A 60 -18.29 14.61 3.31
C SER A 60 -19.09 13.76 4.31
N GLY A 61 -18.42 13.04 5.21
CA GLY A 61 -19.04 12.14 6.18
C GLY A 61 -19.58 10.82 5.59
N GLN A 62 -19.26 10.51 4.32
CA GLN A 62 -19.71 9.27 3.66
C GLN A 62 -18.88 8.05 4.08
N ALA A 63 -17.63 8.24 4.45
CA ALA A 63 -16.73 7.20 4.95
C ALA A 63 -15.81 7.80 6.02
N ASN A 64 -15.19 6.97 6.85
CA ASN A 64 -14.14 7.44 7.77
C ASN A 64 -12.77 6.93 7.30
N PHE A 65 -11.92 7.84 6.79
CA PHE A 65 -10.57 7.47 6.39
C PHE A 65 -9.63 7.42 7.61
N VAL A 66 -9.33 6.21 8.08
CA VAL A 66 -8.67 5.95 9.37
C VAL A 66 -7.14 5.87 9.30
N GLY A 67 -6.55 5.72 8.11
CA GLY A 67 -5.09 5.65 7.94
C GLY A 67 -4.64 4.94 6.67
N ALA A 68 -3.32 4.84 6.49
CA ALA A 68 -2.69 4.11 5.40
C ALA A 68 -1.67 3.10 5.96
N ILE A 69 -1.40 2.03 5.21
CA ILE A 69 -0.40 1.02 5.58
C ILE A 69 0.54 0.85 4.39
N ALA A 70 1.82 1.14 4.57
CA ALA A 70 2.86 0.83 3.60
C ALA A 70 3.34 -0.62 3.79
N THR A 71 3.41 -1.40 2.72
CA THR A 71 3.96 -2.75 2.72
C THR A 71 4.80 -2.98 1.47
N ILE A 72 5.63 -4.01 1.50
CA ILE A 72 6.43 -4.45 0.35
C ILE A 72 5.92 -5.78 -0.19
N SER A 73 6.11 -5.99 -1.49
CA SER A 73 6.04 -7.31 -2.09
C SER A 73 7.34 -8.07 -1.79
N SER A 74 7.23 -9.37 -1.51
CA SER A 74 8.41 -10.23 -1.33
C SER A 74 8.45 -11.37 -2.34
N ASP A 75 9.65 -11.65 -2.84
CA ASP A 75 9.91 -12.82 -3.70
C ASP A 75 9.79 -14.15 -2.91
N GLN A 76 9.87 -14.10 -1.58
CA GLN A 76 9.77 -15.27 -0.72
C GLN A 76 8.34 -15.42 -0.19
N GLU A 77 7.73 -16.58 -0.45
CA GLU A 77 6.36 -16.89 -0.04
C GLU A 77 6.13 -16.74 1.48
N SER A 78 7.13 -17.12 2.29
CA SER A 78 7.06 -17.01 3.75
C SER A 78 7.01 -15.55 4.23
N GLU A 79 7.76 -14.66 3.59
CA GLU A 79 7.77 -13.24 3.89
C GLU A 79 6.51 -12.55 3.37
N MET A 80 6.04 -12.90 2.17
CA MET A 80 4.76 -12.45 1.63
C MET A 80 3.62 -12.78 2.59
N LYS A 81 3.47 -14.06 2.98
CA LYS A 81 2.43 -14.50 3.92
C LYS A 81 2.49 -13.77 5.26
N ARG A 82 3.71 -13.56 5.78
CA ARG A 82 3.94 -12.80 7.01
C ARG A 82 3.48 -11.35 6.87
N ASN A 83 3.89 -10.68 5.80
CA ASN A 83 3.57 -9.27 5.56
C ASN A 83 2.07 -9.08 5.33
N SER A 84 1.44 -9.92 4.51
CA SER A 84 -0.01 -9.91 4.28
C SER A 84 -0.81 -10.11 5.57
N MET A 85 -0.41 -11.10 6.40
CA MET A 85 -1.05 -11.33 7.70
C MET A 85 -0.92 -10.11 8.61
N MET A 86 0.28 -9.53 8.72
CA MET A 86 0.50 -8.37 9.59
C MET A 86 -0.25 -7.13 9.11
N ALA A 87 -0.29 -6.86 7.80
CA ALA A 87 -1.06 -5.76 7.23
C ALA A 87 -2.56 -5.91 7.54
N ALA A 88 -3.11 -7.12 7.39
CA ALA A 88 -4.51 -7.41 7.72
C ALA A 88 -4.80 -7.22 9.22
N GLN A 89 -3.90 -7.66 10.09
CA GLN A 89 -4.04 -7.48 11.54
C GLN A 89 -3.99 -6.00 11.94
N ILE A 90 -3.09 -5.21 11.35
CA ILE A 90 -3.03 -3.75 11.59
C ILE A 90 -4.33 -3.09 11.12
N ALA A 91 -4.80 -3.42 9.91
CA ALA A 91 -6.05 -2.86 9.38
C ALA A 91 -7.25 -3.18 10.29
N LYS A 92 -7.38 -4.44 10.73
CA LYS A 92 -8.52 -4.87 11.55
C LYS A 92 -8.45 -4.35 12.98
N TRP A 93 -7.32 -4.49 13.66
CA TRP A 93 -7.25 -4.33 15.11
C TRP A 93 -6.69 -2.98 15.54
N ASN A 94 -5.75 -2.40 14.77
CA ASN A 94 -5.16 -1.12 15.12
C ASN A 94 -5.95 0.05 14.52
N LEU A 95 -6.41 -0.10 13.28
CA LEU A 95 -7.18 0.94 12.58
C LEU A 95 -8.70 0.74 12.66
N ALA A 96 -9.16 -0.43 13.14
CA ALA A 96 -10.57 -0.79 13.20
C ALA A 96 -11.30 -0.61 11.85
N ALA A 97 -10.62 -0.89 10.74
CA ALA A 97 -11.14 -0.65 9.40
C ALA A 97 -12.22 -1.68 9.01
N ASP A 98 -13.34 -1.20 8.48
CA ASP A 98 -14.38 -2.04 7.88
C ASP A 98 -14.04 -2.48 6.45
N GLY A 99 -13.17 -1.72 5.78
CA GLY A 99 -12.70 -2.04 4.44
C GLY A 99 -11.34 -1.43 4.13
N VAL A 100 -10.66 -2.02 3.15
CA VAL A 100 -9.34 -1.60 2.67
C VAL A 100 -9.32 -1.50 1.14
N VAL A 101 -8.61 -0.49 0.65
CA VAL A 101 -8.27 -0.35 -0.77
C VAL A 101 -6.80 -0.74 -0.92
N LEU A 102 -6.54 -1.79 -1.68
CA LEU A 102 -5.20 -2.29 -1.97
C LEU A 102 -4.74 -1.70 -3.30
N THR A 103 -3.63 -0.96 -3.26
CA THR A 103 -2.97 -0.33 -4.42
C THR A 103 -1.48 -0.66 -4.38
N LYS A 104 -0.80 -0.56 -5.52
CA LYS A 104 0.63 -0.87 -5.66
C LYS A 104 1.42 0.26 -6.30
N TYR A 105 2.70 0.29 -5.97
CA TYR A 105 3.65 1.30 -6.42
C TYR A 105 4.25 0.99 -7.81
N ALA A 106 4.19 -0.23 -8.37
CA ALA A 106 4.72 -0.50 -9.72
C ALA A 106 3.97 -1.65 -10.44
N GLY A 107 4.19 -1.80 -11.75
CA GLY A 107 3.78 -2.96 -12.57
C GLY A 107 4.46 -4.28 -12.16
N GLY A 108 3.92 -5.44 -12.52
CA GLY A 108 4.61 -6.74 -12.39
C GLY A 108 4.17 -7.63 -11.22
N ALA A 109 5.11 -8.31 -10.56
CA ALA A 109 4.89 -9.32 -9.51
C ALA A 109 3.97 -8.99 -8.30
N PRO A 110 3.64 -7.73 -7.93
CA PRO A 110 2.86 -7.45 -6.71
C PRO A 110 1.41 -7.95 -6.70
N HIS A 111 0.88 -8.51 -7.80
CA HIS A 111 -0.50 -9.01 -7.81
C HIS A 111 -0.72 -10.12 -6.79
N THR A 112 0.21 -11.05 -6.65
CA THR A 112 0.09 -12.18 -5.71
C THR A 112 0.04 -11.69 -4.25
N ASP A 113 0.91 -10.75 -3.88
CA ASP A 113 0.93 -10.17 -2.54
C ASP A 113 -0.37 -9.40 -2.24
N MET A 114 -0.93 -8.69 -3.23
CA MET A 114 -2.21 -7.99 -3.08
C MET A 114 -3.35 -8.98 -2.85
N PHE A 115 -3.42 -10.08 -3.61
CA PHE A 115 -4.44 -11.12 -3.43
C PHE A 115 -4.29 -11.83 -2.08
N GLU A 116 -3.08 -12.17 -1.65
CA GLU A 116 -2.88 -12.79 -0.34
C GLU A 116 -3.25 -11.82 0.79
N THR A 117 -2.91 -10.53 0.66
CA THR A 117 -3.33 -9.50 1.62
C THR A 117 -4.84 -9.35 1.66
N ALA A 118 -5.50 -9.34 0.49
CA ALA A 118 -6.95 -9.31 0.40
C ALA A 118 -7.58 -10.51 1.13
N ARG A 119 -7.08 -11.72 0.85
CA ARG A 119 -7.55 -12.97 1.49
C ARG A 119 -7.41 -12.92 3.01
N GLN A 120 -6.31 -12.38 3.53
CA GLN A 120 -6.08 -12.24 4.97
C GLN A 120 -7.03 -11.20 5.60
N CYS A 121 -7.26 -10.06 4.94
CA CYS A 121 -8.23 -9.06 5.37
C CYS A 121 -9.66 -9.62 5.41
N GLU A 122 -10.07 -10.34 4.37
CA GLU A 122 -11.41 -10.93 4.27
C GLU A 122 -11.64 -12.02 5.32
N ALA A 123 -10.61 -12.81 5.64
CA ALA A 123 -10.66 -13.79 6.72
C ALA A 123 -10.91 -13.14 8.11
N LEU A 124 -10.55 -11.86 8.27
CA LEU A 124 -10.82 -11.06 9.47
C LEU A 124 -12.12 -10.23 9.39
N GLY A 125 -12.90 -10.41 8.31
CA GLY A 125 -14.15 -9.69 8.05
C GLY A 125 -13.95 -8.25 7.58
N VAL A 126 -12.77 -7.89 7.07
CA VAL A 126 -12.50 -6.58 6.45
C VAL A 126 -12.77 -6.70 4.95
N LYS A 127 -13.64 -5.84 4.41
CA LYS A 127 -13.95 -5.85 2.97
C LYS A 127 -12.76 -5.35 2.16
N THR A 128 -12.52 -5.91 0.98
CA THR A 128 -11.35 -5.53 0.18
C THR A 128 -11.75 -5.06 -1.20
N VAL A 129 -11.02 -4.06 -1.70
CA VAL A 129 -11.03 -3.64 -3.10
C VAL A 129 -9.59 -3.64 -3.58
N VAL A 130 -9.31 -4.37 -4.65
CA VAL A 130 -7.98 -4.48 -5.24
C VAL A 130 -7.95 -3.66 -6.52
N LEU A 131 -7.07 -2.66 -6.57
CA LEU A 131 -6.85 -1.86 -7.77
C LEU A 131 -5.64 -2.39 -8.52
N THR A 132 -5.90 -3.20 -9.55
CA THR A 132 -4.88 -3.73 -10.44
C THR A 132 -4.71 -2.79 -11.64
N SER A 133 -3.64 -2.00 -11.66
CA SER A 133 -3.19 -1.37 -12.90
C SER A 133 -2.14 -2.25 -13.56
N ASP A 134 -2.45 -2.75 -14.75
CA ASP A 134 -1.44 -3.21 -15.70
C ASP A 134 -0.84 -1.97 -16.34
N THR A 135 0.26 -1.47 -15.78
CA THR A 135 1.04 -0.44 -16.45
C THR A 135 1.87 -1.13 -17.56
N ALA A 136 1.22 -1.37 -18.70
CA ALA A 136 1.88 -1.46 -19.98
C ALA A 136 1.90 -0.05 -20.58
N SER A 137 2.93 0.71 -20.26
CA SER A 137 3.28 1.96 -20.95
C SER A 137 4.74 2.26 -20.71
#